data_AF-A0A1I1AE20-F1
#
_entry.id   AF-A0A1I1AE20-F1
#
_cell.length_a   1.000
_cell.length_b   1.000
_cell.length_c   1.000
_cell.angle_alpha   90.00
_cell.angle_beta   90.00
_cell.angle_gamma   90.00
#
_symmetry.space_group_name_H-M   'P 1'
#
loop_
_entity.id
_entity.type
_entity.pdbx_description
1 polymer ?
#
loop_
_entity_poly.entity_id
_entity_poly.type
_entity_poly.pdbx_seq_one_letter_code
_entity_poly.pdbx_strand_id
1 'polypeptide(L)'
;MILEDLIVTVLGGALVLSGFAIRYWVGRRRFERRGLGGLQHYSSYSKALVVSTIERIANLLTIPMILGGIFLLMFWWMFVRDNALSRNKEDVKRKTEHKTDPKAHFLVPAEKGFGEKLISPIPTDSFQLSMNRFV
;
A
#
# COMPACT_ATOMS: atom_id res chain seq x y z
N MET A 1 -17.42 3.23 1.20
CA MET A 1 -15.99 3.18 1.54
C MET A 1 -15.50 1.76 1.35
N ILE A 2 -15.72 0.82 2.29
CA ILE A 2 -15.13 -0.54 2.23
C ILE A 2 -15.41 -1.31 0.91
N LEU A 3 -16.63 -1.24 0.36
CA LEU A 3 -17.00 -1.93 -0.89
C LEU A 3 -16.29 -1.35 -2.12
N GLU A 4 -16.25 -0.02 -2.24
CA GLU A 4 -15.55 0.67 -3.35
C GLU A 4 -14.05 0.37 -3.30
N ASP A 5 -13.46 0.43 -2.11
CA ASP A 5 -12.04 0.15 -1.89
C ASP A 5 -11.69 -1.29 -2.28
N LEU A 6 -12.57 -2.24 -1.98
CA LEU A 6 -12.44 -3.64 -2.38
C LEU A 6 -12.52 -3.79 -3.90
N ILE A 7 -13.49 -3.15 -4.55
CA ILE A 7 -13.67 -3.22 -6.01
C ILE A 7 -12.42 -2.71 -6.73
N VAL A 8 -11.89 -1.54 -6.37
CA VAL A 8 -10.72 -0.96 -7.03
C VAL A 8 -9.48 -1.83 -6.84
N THR A 9 -9.28 -2.36 -5.64
CA THR A 9 -8.14 -3.23 -5.33
C THR A 9 -8.22 -4.54 -6.12
N VAL A 10 -9.40 -5.17 -6.17
CA VAL A 10 -9.62 -6.41 -6.93
C VAL A 10 -9.47 -6.16 -8.43
N LEU A 11 -10.05 -5.08 -8.97
CA LEU A 11 -9.98 -4.73 -10.38
C LEU A 11 -8.53 -4.45 -10.81
N GLY A 12 -7.81 -3.62 -10.05
CA GLY A 12 -6.40 -3.31 -10.31
C GLY A 12 -5.50 -4.55 -10.23
N GLY A 13 -5.68 -5.37 -9.19
CA GLY A 13 -4.97 -6.64 -9.05
C GLY A 13 -5.26 -7.62 -10.19
N ALA A 14 -6.53 -7.79 -10.55
CA ALA A 14 -6.94 -8.67 -11.65
C ALA A 14 -6.38 -8.18 -13.00
N LEU A 15 -6.31 -6.87 -13.24
CA LEU A 15 -5.75 -6.32 -14.48
C LEU A 15 -4.24 -6.60 -14.61
N VAL A 16 -3.48 -6.45 -13.52
CA VAL A 16 -2.05 -6.79 -13.51
C VAL A 16 -1.84 -8.30 -13.70
N LEU A 17 -2.59 -9.12 -12.96
CA LEU A 17 -2.50 -10.58 -13.04
C LEU A 17 -2.85 -11.10 -14.44
N SER A 18 -3.93 -10.59 -15.03
CA SER A 18 -4.32 -10.96 -16.39
C SER A 18 -3.29 -10.52 -17.43
N GLY A 19 -2.68 -9.34 -17.28
CA GLY A 19 -1.56 -8.91 -18.12
C GLY A 19 -0.37 -9.89 -18.05
N PHE A 20 0.05 -10.27 -16.85
CA PHE A 20 1.11 -11.27 -16.68
C PHE A 20 0.71 -12.65 -17.24
N ALA A 21 -0.52 -13.08 -17.03
CA ALA A 21 -1.03 -14.35 -17.55
C ALA A 21 -1.00 -14.39 -19.08
N ILE A 22 -1.41 -13.32 -19.76
CA ILE A 22 -1.33 -13.21 -21.22
C ILE A 22 0.11 -13.31 -21.69
N ARG A 23 1.05 -12.59 -21.04
CA ARG A 23 2.48 -12.64 -21.39
C ARG A 23 3.05 -14.04 -21.26
N TYR A 24 2.74 -14.72 -20.16
CA TYR A 24 3.16 -16.09 -19.92
C TYR A 24 2.56 -17.05 -20.95
N TRP A 25 1.26 -16.92 -21.23
CA TRP A 25 0.57 -17.79 -22.18
C TRP A 25 1.07 -17.63 -23.61
N VAL A 26 1.33 -16.40 -24.06
CA VAL A 26 1.96 -16.12 -25.36
C VAL A 26 3.38 -16.70 -25.41
N GLY A 27 4.17 -16.54 -24.34
CA GLY A 27 5.50 -17.13 -24.23
C GLY A 27 5.49 -18.66 -24.29
N ARG A 28 4.52 -19.28 -23.59
CA ARG A 28 4.31 -20.72 -23.57
C ARG A 28 3.90 -21.26 -24.94
N ARG A 29 2.92 -20.64 -25.61
CA ARG A 29 2.54 -20.99 -26.99
C ARG A 29 3.71 -20.84 -27.97
N ARG A 30 4.59 -19.87 -27.77
CA ARG A 30 5.79 -19.72 -28.60
C ARG A 30 6.80 -20.84 -28.35
N PHE A 31 6.96 -21.28 -27.09
CA PHE A 31 7.82 -22.40 -26.73
C PHE A 31 7.31 -23.73 -27.28
N GLU A 32 6.01 -24.02 -27.12
CA GLU A 32 5.38 -25.26 -27.57
C GLU A 32 5.43 -25.46 -29.10
N ARG A 33 5.62 -24.38 -29.88
CA ARG A 33 5.80 -24.46 -31.35
C ARG A 33 7.25 -24.60 -31.80
N ARG A 34 8.22 -24.55 -30.90
CA ARG A 34 9.65 -24.75 -31.23
C ARG A 34 9.94 -26.24 -31.14
N GLY A 35 10.45 -26.82 -32.24
CA GLY A 35 10.87 -28.23 -32.27
C GLY A 35 12.23 -28.46 -31.61
N LEU A 36 12.75 -29.68 -31.76
CA LEU A 36 14.03 -30.19 -31.20
C LEU A 36 15.31 -29.38 -31.51
N GLY A 37 15.22 -28.27 -32.26
CA GLY A 37 16.33 -27.35 -32.53
C GLY A 37 16.00 -25.87 -32.33
N GLY A 38 14.92 -25.55 -31.60
CA GLY A 38 14.48 -24.15 -31.41
C GLY A 38 13.86 -23.50 -32.65
N LEU A 39 13.85 -24.20 -33.79
CA LEU A 39 13.26 -23.74 -35.05
C LEU A 39 11.74 -23.77 -34.98
N GLN A 40 11.14 -22.67 -35.40
CA GLN A 40 9.69 -22.50 -35.41
C GLN A 40 9.12 -23.11 -36.69
N HIS A 41 8.50 -24.29 -36.59
CA HIS A 41 7.90 -24.96 -37.73
C HIS A 41 6.52 -24.40 -38.01
N TYR A 42 6.35 -23.79 -39.19
CA TYR A 42 5.05 -23.37 -39.70
C TYR A 42 4.74 -24.17 -40.96
N SER A 43 3.53 -24.73 -41.04
CA SER A 43 3.08 -25.49 -42.22
C SER A 43 2.89 -24.60 -43.46
N SER A 44 2.72 -23.29 -43.27
CA SER A 44 2.44 -22.33 -44.34
C SER A 44 2.92 -20.93 -43.95
N TYR A 45 3.49 -20.20 -44.91
CA TYR A 45 4.02 -18.84 -44.71
C TYR A 45 2.94 -17.85 -44.21
N SER A 46 1.73 -17.92 -44.75
CA SER A 46 0.60 -17.08 -44.35
C SER A 46 0.16 -17.33 -42.89
N LYS A 47 0.19 -18.59 -42.43
CA LYS A 47 -0.06 -18.92 -41.02
C LYS A 47 1.00 -18.30 -40.10
N ALA A 48 2.26 -18.32 -40.52
CA ALA A 48 3.35 -17.73 -39.74
C ALA A 48 3.15 -16.23 -39.53
N LEU A 49 2.76 -15.50 -40.59
CA LEU A 49 2.51 -14.06 -40.53
C LEU A 49 1.35 -13.71 -39.60
N VAL A 50 0.22 -14.41 -39.73
CA VAL A 50 -0.98 -14.16 -38.91
C VAL A 50 -0.68 -14.41 -37.42
N VAL A 51 -0.10 -15.57 -37.09
CA VAL A 51 0.20 -15.93 -35.70
C VAL A 51 1.24 -14.98 -35.09
N SER A 52 2.31 -14.67 -35.84
CA SER A 52 3.34 -13.71 -35.42
C SER A 52 2.74 -12.33 -35.13
N THR A 53 1.84 -11.86 -36.00
CA THR A 53 1.21 -10.54 -35.86
C THR A 53 0.31 -10.49 -34.63
N ILE A 54 -0.53 -11.50 -34.41
CA ILE A 54 -1.40 -11.59 -33.23
C ILE A 54 -0.57 -11.63 -31.95
N GLU A 55 0.54 -12.37 -31.91
CA GLU A 55 1.42 -12.41 -30.74
C GLU A 55 2.05 -11.06 -30.42
N ARG A 56 2.47 -10.32 -31.45
CA ARG A 56 3.02 -8.97 -31.27
C ARG A 56 1.95 -8.03 -30.71
N ILE A 57 0.73 -8.09 -31.24
CA ILE A 57 -0.40 -7.28 -30.76
C ILE A 57 -0.75 -7.64 -29.31
N ALA A 58 -0.83 -8.93 -28.98
CA ALA A 58 -1.11 -9.39 -27.62
C ALA A 58 -0.03 -8.94 -26.62
N ASN A 59 1.25 -9.05 -26.99
CA ASN A 59 2.34 -8.52 -26.16
C ASN A 59 2.28 -6.99 -26.03
N LEU A 60 1.94 -6.28 -27.12
CA LEU A 60 1.79 -4.83 -27.09
C LEU A 60 0.65 -4.39 -26.17
N LEU A 61 -0.49 -5.08 -26.20
CA LEU A 61 -1.64 -4.86 -25.31
C LEU A 61 -1.33 -5.16 -23.84
N THR A 62 -0.39 -6.04 -23.59
CA THR A 62 0.01 -6.39 -22.22
C THR A 62 0.70 -5.23 -21.50
N ILE A 63 1.46 -4.41 -22.23
CA ILE A 63 2.20 -3.27 -21.65
C ILE A 63 1.25 -2.25 -20.99
N PRO A 64 0.23 -1.69 -21.68
CA PRO A 64 -0.70 -0.75 -21.07
C PRO A 64 -1.59 -1.41 -20.02
N MET A 65 -1.90 -2.71 -20.11
CA MET A 65 -2.63 -3.41 -19.04
C MET A 65 -1.86 -3.44 -17.73
N ILE A 66 -0.58 -3.84 -17.78
CA ILE A 66 0.25 -3.92 -16.57
C ILE A 66 0.54 -2.51 -16.03
N LEU A 67 0.95 -1.57 -16.89
CA LEU A 67 1.18 -0.19 -16.46
C LEU A 67 -0.10 0.41 -15.87
N GLY A 68 -1.23 0.31 -16.57
CA GLY A 68 -2.51 0.86 -16.13
C GLY A 68 -2.95 0.28 -14.78
N GLY A 69 -2.80 -1.03 -14.58
CA GLY A 69 -3.13 -1.67 -13.31
C GLY A 69 -2.24 -1.20 -12.14
N ILE A 70 -0.93 -1.07 -12.36
CA ILE A 70 0.00 -0.55 -11.35
C ILE A 70 -0.30 0.91 -11.04
N PHE A 71 -0.52 1.74 -12.05
CA PHE A 71 -0.86 3.16 -11.87
C PHE A 71 -2.17 3.33 -11.10
N LEU A 72 -3.19 2.53 -11.40
CA LEU A 72 -4.47 2.56 -10.69
C LEU A 72 -4.28 2.24 -9.19
N LEU A 73 -3.55 1.17 -8.87
CA LEU A 73 -3.28 0.78 -7.49
C LEU A 73 -2.43 1.82 -6.75
N MET A 74 -1.42 2.39 -7.42
CA MET A 74 -0.56 3.43 -6.84
C MET A 74 -1.34 4.71 -6.54
N PHE A 75 -2.18 5.15 -7.49
CA PHE A 75 -3.01 6.33 -7.33
C PHE A 75 -4.03 6.13 -6.20
N TRP A 76 -4.65 4.95 -6.15
CA TRP A 76 -5.58 4.58 -5.09
C TRP A 76 -4.92 4.62 -3.70
N TRP A 77 -3.74 4.02 -3.56
CA TRP A 77 -3.00 4.01 -2.30
C TRP A 77 -2.60 5.42 -1.84
N MET A 78 -2.19 6.27 -2.78
CA MET A 78 -1.88 7.67 -2.51
C MET A 78 -3.12 8.42 -2.00
N PHE A 79 -4.25 8.28 -2.70
CA PHE A 79 -5.49 8.97 -2.36
C PHE A 79 -6.12 8.50 -1.04
N VAL A 80 -6.09 7.20 -0.77
CA VAL A 80 -6.62 6.62 0.49
C VAL A 80 -5.83 7.12 1.71
N ARG A 81 -4.51 7.30 1.58
CA ARG A 81 -3.65 7.77 2.66
C ARG A 81 -4.04 9.17 3.14
N ASP A 82 -4.43 10.06 2.23
CA ASP A 82 -4.81 11.44 2.58
C ASP A 82 -6.11 11.47 3.42
N ASN A 83 -7.05 10.58 3.11
CA ASN A 83 -8.31 10.49 3.86
C ASN A 83 -8.13 9.92 5.27
N ALA A 84 -7.11 9.09 5.50
CA ALA A 84 -6.83 8.51 6.81
C ALA A 84 -6.30 9.53 7.83
N LEU A 85 -5.51 10.51 7.38
CA LEU A 85 -4.90 11.51 8.25
C LEU A 85 -5.94 12.44 8.87
N SER A 86 -6.93 12.84 8.07
CA SER A 86 -8.03 13.70 8.49
C SER A 86 -8.86 13.06 9.60
N ARG A 87 -9.15 11.76 9.52
CA ARG A 87 -9.92 11.06 10.57
C ARG A 87 -9.18 11.03 11.90
N ASN A 88 -7.88 10.74 11.88
CA ASN A 88 -7.05 10.72 13.09
C ASN A 88 -7.02 12.09 13.78
N LYS A 89 -6.90 13.16 12.99
CA LYS A 89 -6.86 14.54 13.50
C LYS A 89 -8.17 14.93 14.23
N GLU A 90 -9.32 14.55 13.67
CA GLU A 90 -10.63 14.79 14.29
C GLU A 90 -10.82 13.98 15.59
N ASP A 91 -10.39 12.72 15.61
CA ASP A 91 -10.50 11.86 16.80
C ASP A 91 -9.56 12.32 17.92
N VAL A 92 -8.36 12.80 17.58
CA VAL A 92 -7.44 13.44 18.53
C VAL A 92 -8.05 14.71 19.09
N LYS A 93 -8.65 15.56 18.23
CA LYS A 93 -9.30 16.81 18.64
C LYS A 93 -10.46 16.55 19.60
N ARG A 94 -11.33 15.57 19.31
CA ARG A 94 -12.42 15.17 20.22
C ARG A 94 -11.91 14.65 21.56
N LYS A 95 -10.82 13.88 21.58
CA LYS A 95 -10.21 13.40 22.84
C LYS A 95 -9.61 14.53 23.66
N THR A 96 -8.98 15.51 23.03
CA THR A 96 -8.48 16.70 23.73
C THR A 96 -9.62 17.55 24.26
N GLU A 97 -10.67 17.78 23.47
CA GLU A 97 -11.83 18.60 23.85
C GLU A 97 -12.62 18.00 25.01
N HIS A 98 -12.89 16.69 24.98
CA HIS A 98 -13.50 15.95 26.08
C HIS A 98 -12.63 15.95 27.35
N LYS A 99 -11.31 16.05 27.23
CA LYS A 99 -10.39 16.10 28.39
C LYS A 99 -10.31 17.51 29.01
N THR A 100 -10.52 18.55 28.20
CA THR A 100 -10.56 19.95 28.64
C THR A 100 -11.91 20.41 29.16
N ASP A 101 -12.97 19.61 29.02
CA ASP A 101 -14.29 19.99 29.52
C ASP A 101 -14.28 20.03 31.06
N PRO A 102 -14.38 21.22 31.69
CA PRO A 102 -14.28 21.36 33.14
C PRO A 102 -15.33 20.53 33.86
N LYS A 103 -16.50 20.29 33.24
CA LYS A 103 -17.57 19.45 33.79
C LYS A 103 -17.17 17.99 33.96
N ALA A 104 -16.24 17.46 33.16
CA ALA A 104 -15.77 16.08 33.31
C ALA A 104 -14.95 15.88 34.60
N HIS A 105 -14.31 16.94 35.09
CA HIS A 105 -13.58 16.97 36.36
C HIS A 105 -14.50 17.09 37.58
N PHE A 106 -15.73 17.59 37.39
CA PHE A 106 -16.72 17.80 38.47
C PHE A 106 -17.75 16.68 38.61
N LEU A 107 -17.75 15.69 37.70
CA LEU A 107 -18.66 14.54 37.72
C LEU A 107 -18.02 13.26 38.28
N VAL A 108 -16.78 13.31 38.77
CA VAL A 108 -16.25 12.19 39.56
C VAL A 108 -17.02 12.19 40.88
N PRO A 109 -17.79 11.15 41.20
CA PRO A 109 -18.40 11.03 42.52
C PRO A 109 -17.28 11.10 43.55
N ALA A 110 -17.42 11.97 44.55
CA ALA A 110 -16.43 12.18 45.61
C ALA A 110 -16.08 10.91 46.42
N GLU A 111 -16.64 9.76 46.08
CA GLU A 111 -16.32 8.44 46.63
C GLU A 111 -15.06 7.78 46.03
N LYS A 112 -14.59 8.19 44.85
CA LYS A 112 -13.32 7.64 44.32
C LYS A 112 -12.18 8.57 44.68
N GLY A 113 -11.56 8.23 45.80
CA GLY A 113 -10.50 8.95 46.46
C GLY A 113 -9.43 9.49 45.52
N PHE A 114 -8.86 10.59 45.98
CA PHE A 114 -7.63 11.20 45.50
C PHE A 114 -6.54 10.12 45.43
N GLY A 115 -6.47 9.42 44.30
CA GLY A 115 -5.41 8.47 44.01
C GLY A 115 -4.09 9.23 44.01
N GLU A 116 -3.18 8.80 44.86
CA GLU A 116 -1.82 9.31 44.97
C GLU A 116 -1.25 9.60 43.58
N LYS A 117 -1.14 10.88 43.24
CA LYS A 117 -0.16 11.29 42.24
C LYS A 117 1.21 11.01 42.87
N LEU A 118 1.74 9.82 42.59
CA LEU A 118 3.17 9.59 42.63
C LEU A 118 3.80 10.58 41.64
N ILE A 119 4.22 11.72 42.17
CA ILE A 119 5.13 12.63 41.49
C ILE A 119 6.40 11.79 41.29
N SER A 120 6.67 11.34 40.06
CA SER A 120 7.94 10.71 39.74
C SER A 120 9.07 11.67 40.16
N PRO A 121 10.12 11.20 40.85
CA PRO A 121 11.22 12.07 41.22
C PRO A 121 11.79 12.72 39.96
N ILE A 122 12.07 14.02 40.07
CA ILE A 122 12.79 14.78 39.04
C ILE A 122 14.12 14.05 38.80
N PRO A 123 14.48 13.68 37.55
CA PRO A 123 15.77 13.05 37.27
C PRO A 123 16.90 14.03 37.64
N THR A 124 17.63 13.74 38.72
CA THR A 124 18.75 14.55 39.22
C THR A 124 20.10 14.21 38.55
N ASP A 125 20.10 13.79 37.29
CA ASP A 125 21.33 13.32 36.61
C ASP A 125 21.87 14.25 35.51
N SER A 126 21.43 15.52 35.45
CA SER A 126 21.92 16.46 34.42
C SER A 126 22.91 17.52 34.92
N PHE A 127 23.65 17.27 36.01
CA PHE A 127 24.73 18.17 36.44
C PHE A 127 26.00 17.39 36.83
N GLN A 128 26.64 16.76 35.84
CA GLN A 128 28.05 16.39 35.94
C GLN A 128 28.89 17.67 35.74
N LEU A 129 29.13 18.39 36.83
CA LEU A 129 30.08 19.50 36.86
C LEU A 129 31.48 18.91 36.65
N SER A 130 32.05 19.07 35.46
CA SER A 130 33.43 18.70 35.13
C SER A 130 34.42 19.51 35.99
N MET A 131 34.79 18.99 37.15
CA MET A 131 35.76 19.59 38.08
C MET A 131 37.20 19.10 37.88
N ASN A 132 37.60 18.68 36.67
CA ASN A 132 39.00 18.32 36.36
C ASN A 132 39.58 19.18 35.23
N ARG A 133 39.67 20.51 35.44
CA ARG A 133 40.36 21.42 34.52
C ARG A 133 41.38 22.35 35.18
N PHE A 134 41.91 21.99 36.34
CA PHE A 134 42.99 22.74 36.99
C PHE A 134 43.88 21.81 37.83
N VAL A 135 44.75 21.04 37.18
CA VAL A 135 46.09 20.68 37.66
C VAL A 135 46.98 20.51 36.44
#